data_AF-A0A353JYN2-F1
#
_entry.id   AF-A0A353JYN2-F1
#
_cell.length_a   1.000
_cell.length_b   1.000
_cell.length_c   1.000
_cell.angle_alpha   90.00
_cell.angle_beta   90.00
_cell.angle_gamma   90.00
#
_symmetry.space_group_name_H-M   'P 1'
#
loop_
_entity.id
_entity.type
_entity.pdbx_description
1 polymer ?
#
loop_
_entity_poly.entity_id
_entity_poly.type
_entity_poly.pdbx_seq_one_letter_code
_entity_poly.pdbx_strand_id
1 'polypeptide(L)'
;MENVAYKSSYFETLYETMWPKIYNFIYFKIQNIEEAQELTQDVFHKIYKQLLVSSIDESKMQAYIYATARNIVNDLWRKKYRNPKIVYLDEIAEMEE
;
A
#
# COMPACT_ATOMS: atom_id res chain seq x y z
N MET A 1 3.94 -26.66 15.69
CA MET A 1 4.65 -25.44 16.17
C MET A 1 5.73 -24.97 15.18
N GLU A 2 6.48 -25.86 14.53
CA GLU A 2 7.51 -25.51 13.53
C GLU A 2 7.04 -24.56 12.41
N ASN A 3 5.84 -24.78 11.87
CA ASN A 3 5.36 -24.03 10.71
C ASN A 3 5.04 -22.55 11.01
N VAL A 4 4.63 -22.23 12.24
CA VAL A 4 4.30 -20.85 12.64
C VAL A 4 5.57 -20.04 12.90
N ALA A 5 6.54 -20.62 13.61
CA ALA A 5 7.82 -19.96 13.87
C ALA A 5 8.58 -19.66 12.57
N TYR A 6 8.59 -20.60 11.61
CA TYR A 6 9.16 -20.38 10.29
C TYR A 6 8.49 -19.20 9.56
N LYS A 7 7.15 -19.17 9.52
CA LYS A 7 6.40 -18.08 8.86
C LYS A 7 6.69 -16.71 9.47
N SER A 8 6.85 -16.63 10.80
CA SER A 8 7.20 -15.39 11.48
C SER A 8 8.60 -14.91 11.10
N SER A 9 9.61 -15.79 11.12
CA SER A 9 10.98 -15.44 10.73
C SER A 9 11.09 -15.06 9.24
N TYR A 10 10.37 -15.77 8.38
CA TYR A 10 10.28 -15.44 6.96
C TYR A 10 9.63 -14.06 6.75
N PHE A 11 8.54 -13.76 7.47
CA PHE A 11 7.90 -12.44 7.42
C PHE A 11 8.83 -11.32 7.89
N GLU A 12 9.59 -11.52 8.96
CA GLU A 12 10.56 -10.54 9.48
C GLU A 12 11.61 -10.20 8.41
N THR A 13 12.19 -11.22 7.78
CA THR A 13 13.15 -11.05 6.67
C THR A 13 12.52 -10.29 5.49
N LEU A 14 11.26 -10.62 5.17
CA LEU A 14 10.51 -9.95 4.10
C LEU A 14 10.25 -8.48 4.44
N TYR A 15 9.89 -8.19 5.69
CA TYR A 15 9.60 -6.87 6.18
C TYR A 15 10.84 -5.99 6.09
N GLU A 16 11.97 -6.41 6.66
CA GLU A 16 13.21 -5.65 6.65
C GLU A 16 13.68 -5.30 5.22
N THR A 17 13.55 -6.25 4.29
CA THR A 17 14.05 -6.09 2.91
C THR A 17 13.10 -5.33 1.99
N MET A 18 11.79 -5.45 2.20
CA MET A 18 10.78 -4.90 1.30
C MET A 18 10.15 -3.62 1.82
N TRP A 19 10.14 -3.39 3.13
CA TRP A 19 9.54 -2.19 3.74
C TRP A 19 9.98 -0.88 3.07
N PRO A 20 11.29 -0.55 2.99
CA PRO A 20 11.73 0.70 2.37
C PRO A 20 11.35 0.78 0.89
N LYS A 21 11.32 -0.35 0.18
CA LYS A 21 10.96 -0.39 -1.25
C LYS A 21 9.49 -0.09 -1.48
N ILE A 22 8.62 -0.64 -0.62
CA ILE A 22 7.17 -0.42 -0.71
C ILE A 22 6.82 1.00 -0.24
N TYR A 23 7.44 1.47 0.85
CA TYR A 23 7.32 2.85 1.28
C TYR A 23 7.65 3.82 0.15
N ASN A 24 8.84 3.68 -0.46
CA ASN A 24 9.24 4.54 -1.58
C ASN A 24 8.26 4.43 -2.75
N PHE A 25 7.83 3.22 -3.12
CA PHE A 25 6.86 3.00 -4.19
C PHE A 25 5.52 3.73 -3.94
N ILE A 26 5.01 3.69 -2.71
CA ILE A 26 3.77 4.38 -2.33
C ILE A 26 4.00 5.89 -2.26
N TYR A 27 5.05 6.32 -1.57
CA TYR A 27 5.42 7.73 -1.44
C TYR A 27 5.55 8.42 -2.80
N PHE A 28 6.24 7.82 -3.75
CA PHE A 28 6.39 8.39 -5.09
C PHE A 28 5.05 8.59 -5.81
N LYS A 29 4.02 7.80 -5.47
CA LYS A 29 2.69 7.90 -6.08
C LYS A 29 1.80 8.94 -5.43
N ILE A 30 1.92 9.16 -4.12
CA ILE A 30 0.96 9.98 -3.36
C ILE A 30 1.57 11.28 -2.81
N GLN A 31 2.90 11.36 -2.72
CA GLN A 31 3.68 12.53 -2.26
C GLN A 31 3.30 13.02 -0.85
N ASN A 32 2.83 12.11 0.01
CA ASN A 32 2.51 12.35 1.42
C ASN A 32 3.27 11.34 2.28
N ILE A 33 4.06 11.82 3.25
CA ILE A 33 4.93 10.99 4.08
C ILE A 33 4.10 10.14 5.05
N GLU A 34 3.20 10.76 5.81
CA GLU A 34 2.39 10.09 6.84
C GLU A 34 1.48 9.04 6.22
N GLU A 35 0.75 9.41 5.16
CA GLU A 35 -0.12 8.49 4.44
C GLU A 35 0.69 7.36 3.78
N ALA A 36 1.90 7.63 3.28
CA ALA A 36 2.74 6.58 2.71
C ALA A 36 3.21 5.58 3.76
N GLN A 37 3.55 6.05 4.97
CA GLN A 37 3.91 5.18 6.09
C GLN A 37 2.73 4.30 6.52
N GLU A 38 1.55 4.90 6.70
CA GLU A 38 0.32 4.19 7.08
C GLU A 38 -0.05 3.12 6.04
N LEU A 39 -0.10 3.49 4.76
CA LEU A 39 -0.44 2.54 3.70
C LEU A 39 0.62 1.44 3.55
N THR A 40 1.88 1.72 3.86
CA THR A 40 2.93 0.69 3.90
C THR A 40 2.65 -0.30 5.04
N GLN A 41 2.26 0.18 6.23
CA GLN A 41 1.85 -0.70 7.35
C GLN A 41 0.70 -1.61 6.92
N ASP A 42 -0.31 -1.04 6.25
CA ASP A 42 -1.46 -1.80 5.74
C ASP A 42 -1.06 -2.89 4.72
N VAL A 43 -0.08 -2.62 3.86
CA VAL A 43 0.46 -3.65 2.95
C VAL A 43 0.99 -4.82 3.76
N PHE A 44 1.93 -4.59 4.68
CA PHE A 44 2.58 -5.68 5.40
C PHE A 44 1.64 -6.40 6.37
N HIS A 45 0.65 -5.71 6.92
CA HIS A 45 -0.43 -6.35 7.69
C HIS A 45 -1.22 -7.36 6.85
N LYS A 46 -1.59 -6.98 5.61
CA LYS A 46 -2.27 -7.89 4.69
C LYS A 46 -1.38 -9.07 4.30
N ILE A 47 -0.09 -8.82 4.08
CA ILE A 47 0.89 -9.89 3.78
C ILE A 47 1.03 -10.86 4.94
N TYR A 48 1.14 -10.36 6.17
CA TYR A 48 1.24 -11.21 7.37
C TYR A 48 0.01 -12.11 7.52
N LYS A 49 -1.20 -11.53 7.42
CA LYS A 49 -2.45 -12.31 7.45
C LYS A 49 -2.48 -13.38 6.36
N GLN A 50 -2.08 -13.03 5.15
CA GLN A 50 -2.07 -13.96 4.03
C GLN A 50 -1.07 -15.10 4.22
N LEU A 51 0.11 -14.83 4.79
CA LEU A 51 1.11 -15.84 5.14
C LEU A 51 0.59 -16.84 6.16
N LEU A 52 -0.19 -16.40 7.14
CA LEU A 52 -0.77 -17.29 8.15
C LEU A 52 -1.77 -18.29 7.53
N VAL A 53 -2.58 -17.83 6.57
CA VAL A 53 -3.73 -18.59 6.06
C VAL A 53 -3.41 -19.37 4.77
N SER A 54 -2.40 -18.96 4.01
CA SER A 54 -2.11 -19.55 2.69
C SER A 54 -0.64 -19.96 2.52
N SER A 55 -0.41 -20.90 1.61
CA SER A 55 0.92 -21.24 1.09
C SER A 55 1.18 -20.47 -0.20
N ILE A 56 1.56 -19.19 -0.07
CA ILE A 56 2.10 -18.45 -1.20
C ILE A 56 3.51 -18.97 -1.49
N ASP A 57 3.77 -19.27 -2.75
CA ASP A 57 5.11 -19.55 -3.28
C ASP A 57 6.04 -18.36 -3.01
N GLU A 58 7.12 -18.60 -2.27
CA GLU A 58 8.09 -17.58 -1.88
C GLU A 58 8.67 -16.82 -3.09
N SER A 59 8.81 -17.50 -4.24
CA SER A 59 9.29 -16.88 -5.48
C SER A 59 8.37 -15.78 -6.01
N LYS A 60 7.07 -15.83 -5.67
CA LYS A 60 6.05 -14.86 -6.08
C LYS A 60 5.77 -13.81 -5.01
N MET A 61 6.37 -13.93 -3.83
CA MET A 61 6.06 -13.08 -2.68
C MET A 61 6.30 -11.61 -2.98
N GLN A 62 7.45 -11.25 -3.57
CA GLN A 62 7.75 -9.85 -3.90
C GLN A 62 6.71 -9.26 -4.87
N ALA A 63 6.35 -10.00 -5.92
CA ALA A 63 5.32 -9.58 -6.87
C ALA A 63 3.96 -9.39 -6.19
N TYR A 64 3.61 -10.28 -5.27
CA TYR A 64 2.38 -10.19 -4.49
C TYR A 64 2.34 -8.95 -3.56
N ILE A 65 3.46 -8.59 -2.92
CA ILE A 65 3.57 -7.38 -2.11
C ILE A 65 3.34 -6.13 -2.98
N TYR A 66 4.03 -6.04 -4.12
CA TYR A 66 3.84 -4.90 -5.04
C TYR A 66 2.41 -4.83 -5.60
N ALA A 67 1.79 -5.97 -5.91
CA ALA A 67 0.38 -6.01 -6.32
C ALA A 67 -0.54 -5.48 -5.21
N THR A 68 -0.29 -5.88 -3.96
CA THR A 68 -1.04 -5.41 -2.80
C THR A 68 -0.89 -3.89 -2.62
N ALA A 69 0.34 -3.36 -2.68
CA ALA A 69 0.62 -1.94 -2.60
C ALA A 69 -0.08 -1.15 -3.71
N ARG A 70 0.00 -1.65 -4.96
CA ARG A 70 -0.69 -1.04 -6.11
C ARG A 70 -2.20 -0.98 -5.90
N ASN A 71 -2.80 -2.06 -5.41
CA ASN A 71 -4.24 -2.11 -5.16
C ASN A 71 -4.66 -1.10 -4.09
N ILE A 72 -3.90 -0.99 -3.00
CA ILE A 72 -4.15 0.00 -1.94
C ILE A 72 -4.08 1.43 -2.49
N VAL A 73 -3.05 1.77 -3.27
CA VAL A 73 -2.94 3.09 -3.89
C VAL A 73 -4.10 3.36 -4.86
N ASN A 74 -4.49 2.38 -5.67
CA ASN A 74 -5.65 2.52 -6.55
C ASN A 74 -6.95 2.74 -5.76
N ASP A 75 -7.13 2.06 -4.64
CA ASP A 75 -8.29 2.24 -3.77
C ASP A 75 -8.31 3.62 -3.13
N LEU A 76 -7.15 4.14 -2.71
CA LEU A 76 -7.01 5.51 -2.23
C LEU A 76 -7.50 6.52 -3.28
N TRP A 77 -6.97 6.44 -4.49
CA TRP A 77 -7.36 7.34 -5.58
C TRP A 77 -8.85 7.20 -5.92
N ARG A 78 -9.37 5.96 -5.98
CA ARG A 78 -10.80 5.72 -6.21
C ARG A 78 -11.67 6.39 -5.15
N LYS A 79 -11.27 6.34 -3.87
CA LYS A 79 -11.99 7.04 -2.79
C LYS A 79 -11.90 8.56 -2.95
N LYS A 80 -10.72 9.09 -3.25
CA LYS A 80 -10.47 10.53 -3.43
C LYS A 80 -11.28 11.13 -4.59
N TYR A 81 -11.45 10.39 -5.68
CA TYR A 81 -12.15 10.87 -6.89
C TYR A 81 -13.62 10.44 -6.99
N ARG A 82 -14.15 9.65 -6.05
CA ARG A 82 -15.56 9.22 -6.08
C ARG A 82 -16.57 10.33 -5.77
N ASN A 83 -16.12 11.40 -5.13
CA ASN A 83 -16.89 12.64 -4.94
C ASN A 83 -16.11 13.80 -5.58
N PRO A 84 -16.12 13.93 -6.92
CA PRO A 84 -15.58 15.13 -7.54
C PRO A 84 -16.35 16.32 -6.98
N LYS A 85 -15.65 17.31 -6.42
CA LYS A 85 -16.26 18.62 -6.21
C LYS A 85 -16.69 19.11 -7.59
N ILE A 86 -17.99 19.24 -7.80
CA ILE A 86 -18.51 19.96 -8.95
C ILE A 86 -18.08 21.42 -8.71
N VAL A 87 -17.17 21.90 -9.53
CA VAL A 87 -16.76 23.31 -9.53
C VAL A 87 -17.42 23.92 -10.75
N TYR A 88 -18.23 24.96 -10.55
CA TYR A 88 -18.82 25.69 -11.66
C TYR A 88 -17.75 26.62 -12.25
N LEU A 89 -17.73 26.76 -13.58
CA LEU A 89 -16.73 27.58 -14.27
C LEU A 89 -16.70 29.03 -13.75
N ASP A 90 -17.86 29.54 -13.33
CA ASP A 90 -18.04 30.89 -12.80
C ASP A 90 -17.34 31.07 -11.44
N GLU A 91 -17.19 30.01 -10.62
CA GLU A 91 -16.50 30.06 -9.32
C GLU A 91 -14.97 30.11 -9.45
N ILE A 92 -14.43 29.70 -10.60
CA ILE A 92 -12.97 29.69 -10.86
C ILE A 92 -12.49 31.08 -11.28
N ALA A 93 -13.32 31.84 -12.00
CA ALA A 93 -12.99 33.17 -12.47
C ALA A 93 -12.81 34.20 -11.33
N GLU A 94 -13.47 33.98 -10.18
CA GLU A 94 -13.40 34.86 -9.00
C GLU A 94 -12.18 34.59 -8.09
N MET A 95 -11.40 33.53 -8.34
CA MET A 95 -10.21 33.19 -7.55
C MET A 95 -8.91 33.81 -8.08
N GLU A 96 -8.96 34.45 -9.26
CA GLU A 96 -7.82 35.13 -9.89
C GLU A 96 -7.82 36.67 -9.69
N GLU A 97 -8.79 37.22 -8.95
CA GLU A 97 -8.82 38.63 -8.50
C GLU A 97 -8.40 38.78 -7.03
#